data_AF-A0A2P5DEF6-F1
#
_entry.id   AF-A0A2P5DEF6-F1
#
_cell.length_a   1.000
_cell.length_b   1.000
_cell.length_c   1.000
_cell.angle_alpha   90.00
_cell.angle_beta   90.00
_cell.angle_gamma   90.00
#
_symmetry.space_group_name_H-M   'P 1'
#
loop_
_entity.id
_entity.type
_entity.pdbx_description
1 polymer ?
#
loop_
_entity_poly.entity_id
_entity_poly.type
_entity_poly.pdbx_seq_one_letter_code
_entity_poly.pdbx_strand_id
1 'polypeptide(L)'
;MAEEQQKRNWEELPREVTESILSKVGPIYVLMSAQDVCKKWYRICQDPLQWRTIDMRNNNDMRDSYLRSLCCEAVDRSAGQVVDINVEYFGDDVNLDIMGLIVWYVHVLN
;
A
#
# COMPACT_ATOMS: atom_id res chain seq x y z
N MET A 1 13.64 24.05 29.46
CA MET A 1 14.51 23.97 28.28
C MET A 1 13.80 23.04 27.31
N ALA A 2 13.27 23.56 26.21
CA ALA A 2 12.60 22.73 25.20
C ALA A 2 13.70 22.03 24.41
N GLU A 3 13.67 20.70 24.36
CA GLU A 3 14.52 19.95 23.43
C GLU A 3 14.10 20.35 22.01
N GLU A 4 14.99 21.01 21.28
CA GLU A 4 14.81 21.20 19.84
C GLU A 4 14.74 19.82 19.21
N GLN A 5 13.54 19.37 18.88
CA GLN A 5 13.33 18.17 18.09
C GLN A 5 14.00 18.39 16.74
N GLN A 6 15.20 17.84 16.59
CA GLN A 6 15.92 17.84 15.33
C GLN A 6 15.02 17.18 14.27
N LYS A 7 14.46 18.00 13.38
CA LYS A 7 13.48 17.55 12.39
C LYS A 7 14.19 16.58 11.45
N ARG A 8 13.84 15.29 11.55
CA ARG A 8 14.46 14.22 10.76
C ARG A 8 14.24 14.52 9.27
N ASN A 9 15.32 14.70 8.50
CA ASN A 9 15.22 14.98 7.08
C ASN A 9 15.00 13.68 6.29
N TRP A 10 13.75 13.31 6.11
CA TRP A 10 13.36 12.10 5.36
C TRP A 10 13.75 12.15 3.87
N GLU A 11 14.09 13.32 3.33
CA GLU A 11 14.53 13.49 1.93
C GLU A 11 15.97 12.99 1.69
N GLU A 12 16.82 13.04 2.72
CA GLU A 12 18.24 12.65 2.63
C GLU A 12 18.46 11.13 2.62
N LEU A 13 17.47 10.34 3.02
CA LEU A 13 17.58 8.88 3.03
C LEU A 13 17.83 8.34 1.61
N PRO A 14 18.80 7.43 1.39
CA PRO A 14 18.97 6.77 0.10
C PRO A 14 17.68 6.09 -0.39
N ARG A 15 17.48 6.03 -1.71
CA ARG A 15 16.26 5.46 -2.32
C ARG A 15 15.97 4.04 -1.80
N GLU A 16 16.98 3.19 -1.82
CA GLU A 16 16.88 1.79 -1.36
C GLU A 16 16.45 1.67 0.11
N VAL A 17 16.93 2.58 0.96
CA VAL A 17 16.53 2.63 2.37
C VAL A 17 15.07 3.06 2.50
N THR A 18 14.65 4.07 1.73
CA THR A 18 13.24 4.49 1.69
C THR A 18 12.33 3.37 1.20
N GLU A 19 12.69 2.67 0.13
CA GLU A 19 11.94 1.52 -0.38
C GLU A 19 11.82 0.40 0.68
N SER A 20 12.93 0.08 1.37
CA SER A 20 12.90 -0.91 2.45
C SER A 20 11.98 -0.49 3.60
N ILE A 21 11.94 0.80 3.93
CA ILE A 21 11.01 1.34 4.93
C ILE A 21 9.57 1.20 4.44
N LEU A 22 9.26 1.66 3.23
CA LEU A 22 7.91 1.60 2.66
C LEU A 22 7.39 0.15 2.57
N SER A 23 8.25 -0.78 2.16
CA SER A 23 7.94 -2.21 2.14
C SER A 23 7.57 -2.75 3.53
N LYS A 24 8.27 -2.32 4.58
CA LYS A 24 7.98 -2.74 5.97
C LYS A 24 6.76 -2.05 6.58
N VAL A 25 6.52 -0.80 6.20
CA VAL A 25 5.32 -0.03 6.60
C VAL A 25 4.07 -0.69 6.02
N GLY A 26 4.18 -1.27 4.83
CA GLY A 26 3.11 -2.02 4.19
C GLY A 26 2.09 -1.13 3.48
N PRO A 27 1.36 -1.69 2.51
CA PRO A 27 0.56 -0.93 1.54
C PRO A 27 -0.54 -0.09 2.19
N ILE A 28 -1.17 -0.56 3.27
CA ILE A 28 -2.21 0.19 4.01
C ILE A 28 -1.65 1.54 4.49
N TYR A 29 -0.58 1.51 5.28
CA TYR A 29 0.00 2.72 5.86
C TYR A 29 0.75 3.58 4.83
N VAL A 30 1.27 2.95 3.77
CA VAL A 30 1.85 3.67 2.63
C VAL A 30 0.80 4.56 1.96
N LEU A 31 -0.37 4.01 1.65
CA LEU A 31 -1.48 4.74 1.04
C LEU A 31 -2.11 5.78 1.99
N MET A 32 -2.14 5.50 3.30
CA MET A 32 -2.77 6.41 4.25
C MET A 32 -1.87 7.57 4.71
N SER A 33 -0.54 7.42 4.65
CA SER A 33 0.35 8.38 5.32
C SER A 33 1.78 8.46 4.78
N ALA A 34 2.44 7.34 4.47
CA ALA A 34 3.86 7.38 4.14
C ALA A 34 4.14 8.15 2.85
N GLN A 35 3.20 8.10 1.89
CA GLN A 35 3.31 8.86 0.64
C GLN A 35 3.29 10.39 0.84
N ASP A 36 2.76 10.88 1.96
CA ASP A 36 2.60 12.31 2.25
C ASP A 36 3.76 12.90 3.09
N VAL A 37 4.76 12.09 3.43
CA VAL A 37 5.91 12.52 4.23
C VAL A 37 6.75 13.58 3.50
N CYS A 38 7.08 13.32 2.23
CA CYS A 38 7.81 14.25 1.36
C CYS A 38 7.67 13.85 -0.11
N LYS A 39 8.09 14.75 -1.02
CA LYS A 39 7.99 14.52 -2.48
C LYS A 39 8.77 13.29 -2.95
N LYS A 40 9.88 12.97 -2.29
CA LYS A 40 10.70 11.80 -2.63
C LYS A 40 9.96 10.50 -2.34
N TRP A 41 9.36 10.39 -1.16
CA TRP A 41 8.58 9.23 -0.75
C TRP A 41 7.35 9.09 -1.62
N TYR A 42 6.63 10.18 -1.89
CA TYR A 42 5.52 10.22 -2.83
C TYR A 42 5.90 9.59 -4.18
N ARG A 43 7.01 10.03 -4.80
CA ARG A 43 7.47 9.49 -6.09
C ARG A 43 7.79 8.01 -6.05
N ILE A 44 8.37 7.51 -4.96
CA ILE A 44 8.63 6.08 -4.80
C ILE A 44 7.31 5.32 -4.67
N CYS A 45 6.35 5.84 -3.90
CA CYS A 45 5.03 5.22 -3.74
C CYS A 45 4.18 5.21 -5.03
N GLN A 46 4.58 5.96 -6.06
CA GLN A 46 3.95 5.95 -7.38
C GLN A 46 4.65 5.00 -8.37
N ASP A 47 5.80 4.44 -8.01
CA ASP A 47 6.51 3.48 -8.85
C ASP A 47 5.76 2.14 -8.85
N PRO A 48 5.29 1.65 -10.01
CA PRO A 48 4.57 0.38 -10.11
C PRO A 48 5.32 -0.82 -9.51
N LEU A 49 6.65 -0.78 -9.52
CA LEU A 49 7.47 -1.86 -8.96
C LEU A 49 7.31 -2.00 -7.44
N GLN A 50 6.87 -0.95 -6.73
CA GLN A 50 6.56 -1.03 -5.31
C GLN A 50 5.27 -1.81 -5.02
N TRP A 51 4.42 -1.99 -6.02
CA TRP A 51 3.09 -2.59 -5.90
C TRP A 51 2.99 -3.98 -6.53
N ARG A 52 4.14 -4.64 -6.78
CA ARG A 52 4.18 -6.02 -7.30
C ARG A 52 3.69 -7.05 -6.29
N THR A 53 3.81 -6.75 -5.00
CA THR A 53 3.34 -7.60 -3.91
C THR A 53 2.50 -6.74 -2.99
N ILE A 54 1.22 -7.06 -2.85
CA ILE A 54 0.26 -6.29 -2.06
C ILE A 54 -0.17 -7.14 -0.87
N ASP A 55 0.34 -6.82 0.32
CA ASP A 55 0.01 -7.52 1.56
C ASP A 55 -0.82 -6.62 2.49
N MET A 56 -2.14 -6.80 2.47
CA MET A 56 -3.12 -6.04 3.25
C MET A 56 -3.74 -6.90 4.34
N ARG A 57 -2.89 -7.32 5.28
CA ARG A 57 -3.35 -7.91 6.54
C ARG A 57 -3.90 -6.83 7.46
N ASN A 58 -5.18 -6.95 7.80
CA ASN A 58 -5.89 -6.01 8.66
C ASN A 58 -6.18 -6.66 10.02
N ASN A 59 -6.05 -5.94 11.13
CA ASN A 59 -6.38 -6.46 12.47
C ASN A 59 -7.87 -6.29 12.81
N ASN A 60 -8.74 -6.27 11.80
CA ASN A 60 -10.17 -5.97 11.90
C ASN A 60 -10.51 -4.59 12.50
N ASP A 61 -9.58 -3.63 12.41
CA ASP A 61 -9.76 -2.26 12.92
C ASP A 61 -10.28 -1.29 11.84
N MET A 62 -10.17 -1.65 10.57
CA MET A 62 -10.70 -0.91 9.43
C MET A 62 -11.99 -1.50 8.85
N ARG A 63 -12.86 -0.64 8.32
CA ARG A 63 -14.06 -1.08 7.58
C ARG A 63 -13.67 -1.77 6.27
N ASP A 64 -14.32 -2.89 5.95
CA ASP A 64 -14.11 -3.66 4.71
C ASP A 64 -14.16 -2.80 3.43
N SER A 65 -15.11 -1.86 3.35
CA SER A 65 -15.25 -0.98 2.20
C SER A 65 -14.05 -0.05 2.00
N TYR A 66 -13.42 0.37 3.10
CA TYR A 66 -12.23 1.20 3.05
C TYR A 66 -11.00 0.39 2.64
N LEU A 67 -10.82 -0.80 3.21
CA LEU A 67 -9.75 -1.71 2.81
C LEU A 67 -9.87 -2.10 1.33
N ARG A 68 -11.09 -2.34 0.83
CA ARG A 68 -11.34 -2.58 -0.59
C ARG A 68 -10.84 -1.41 -1.44
N SER A 69 -11.15 -0.18 -1.04
CA SER A 69 -10.69 1.01 -1.77
C SER A 69 -9.16 1.12 -1.79
N LEU A 70 -8.49 0.79 -0.69
CA LEU A 70 -7.03 0.76 -0.63
C LEU A 70 -6.46 -0.33 -1.54
N CYS A 71 -7.06 -1.52 -1.53
CA CYS A 71 -6.65 -2.64 -2.38
C CYS A 71 -6.78 -2.29 -3.86
N CYS A 72 -7.90 -1.69 -4.29
CA CYS A 72 -8.09 -1.20 -5.65
C CYS A 72 -6.99 -0.19 -6.04
N GLU A 73 -6.73 0.82 -5.21
CA GLU A 73 -5.67 1.81 -5.46
C GLU A 73 -4.28 1.16 -5.59
N ALA A 74 -3.96 0.18 -4.75
CA ALA A 74 -2.71 -0.58 -4.82
C ALA A 74 -2.59 -1.37 -6.14
N VAL A 75 -3.67 -2.01 -6.57
CA VAL A 75 -3.74 -2.74 -7.85
C VAL A 75 -3.60 -1.78 -9.01
N ASP A 76 -4.30 -0.65 -9.02
CA ASP A 76 -4.22 0.35 -10.08
C ASP A 76 -2.79 0.91 -10.22
N ARG A 77 -2.11 1.18 -9.10
CA ARG A 77 -0.71 1.64 -9.10
C ARG A 77 0.28 0.63 -9.64
N SER A 78 0.00 -0.66 -9.52
CA SER A 78 0.87 -1.70 -10.08
C SER A 78 0.96 -1.66 -11.60
N ALA A 79 0.02 -0.97 -12.28
CA ALA A 79 -0.06 -0.91 -13.74
C ALA A 79 0.08 -2.30 -14.41
N GLY A 80 -0.62 -3.31 -13.85
CA GLY A 80 -0.63 -4.68 -14.35
C GLY A 80 0.58 -5.54 -13.93
N GLN A 81 1.46 -5.05 -13.04
CA GLN A 81 2.67 -5.76 -12.61
C GLN A 81 2.50 -6.53 -11.29
N VAL A 82 1.26 -6.66 -10.78
CA VAL A 82 0.99 -7.47 -9.59
C VAL A 82 1.43 -8.92 -9.82
N VAL A 83 2.16 -9.45 -8.86
CA VAL A 83 2.59 -10.85 -8.80
C VAL A 83 1.85 -11.59 -7.68
N ASP A 84 1.59 -10.91 -6.56
CA ASP A 84 0.98 -11.53 -5.38
C ASP A 84 0.10 -10.52 -4.63
N ILE A 85 -1.05 -10.99 -4.16
CA ILE A 85 -1.99 -10.22 -3.33
C ILE A 85 -2.38 -11.10 -2.15
N ASN A 86 -2.05 -10.63 -0.94
CA ASN A 86 -2.55 -11.18 0.31
C ASN A 86 -3.51 -10.20 0.97
N VAL A 87 -4.69 -10.70 1.31
CA VAL A 87 -5.77 -9.93 1.91
C VAL A 87 -6.40 -10.79 3.00
N GLU A 88 -6.22 -10.40 4.26
CA GLU A 88 -6.74 -11.14 5.42
C GLU A 88 -7.72 -10.28 6.23
N TYR A 89 -8.69 -10.95 6.86
CA TYR A 89 -9.70 -10.34 7.73
C TYR A 89 -10.59 -9.30 7.03
N PHE A 90 -10.94 -9.53 5.76
CA PHE A 90 -12.15 -8.95 5.19
C PHE A 90 -13.33 -9.76 5.71
N GLY A 91 -14.40 -9.10 6.17
CA GLY A 91 -15.53 -9.72 6.85
C GLY A 91 -16.01 -11.05 6.24
N ASP A 92 -16.44 -11.96 7.12
CA ASP A 92 -16.61 -13.41 6.88
C ASP A 92 -17.51 -13.79 5.68
N ASP A 93 -18.37 -12.89 5.18
CA ASP A 93 -19.27 -13.16 4.05
C ASP A 93 -18.70 -12.76 2.67
N VAL A 94 -17.57 -12.03 2.61
CA VAL A 94 -17.13 -11.33 1.38
C VAL A 94 -15.85 -11.92 0.77
N ASN A 95 -15.20 -12.86 1.45
CA ASN A 95 -13.88 -13.38 1.06
C ASN A 95 -13.86 -14.10 -0.30
N LEU A 96 -14.96 -14.71 -0.75
CA LEU A 96 -15.03 -15.38 -2.05
C LEU A 96 -15.32 -14.41 -3.21
N ASP A 97 -16.17 -13.40 -2.98
CA ASP A 97 -16.52 -12.41 -4.01
C ASP A 97 -15.41 -11.37 -4.24
N ILE A 98 -14.60 -11.06 -3.22
CA ILE A 98 -13.45 -10.14 -3.37
C ILE A 98 -12.37 -10.75 -4.23
N MET A 99 -12.00 -12.01 -3.98
CA MET A 99 -11.02 -12.73 -4.80
C MET A 99 -11.54 -12.86 -6.23
N GLY A 100 -12.84 -13.18 -6.41
CA GLY A 100 -13.48 -13.23 -7.71
C GLY A 100 -13.48 -11.89 -8.46
N LEU A 101 -13.79 -10.78 -7.77
CA LEU A 101 -13.79 -9.44 -8.37
C LEU A 101 -12.39 -8.90 -8.65
N ILE A 102 -11.41 -9.15 -7.78
CA ILE A 102 -10.01 -8.74 -8.02
C ILE A 102 -9.45 -9.53 -9.20
N VAL A 103 -9.65 -10.85 -9.24
CA VAL A 103 -9.23 -11.69 -10.37
C VAL A 103 -9.97 -11.28 -11.65
N TRP A 104 -11.27 -11.02 -11.60
CA TRP A 104 -12.04 -10.53 -12.75
C TRP A 104 -11.57 -9.14 -13.20
N TYR A 105 -11.31 -8.20 -12.29
CA TYR A 105 -10.84 -6.85 -12.62
C TYR A 105 -9.44 -6.86 -13.24
N VAL A 106 -8.52 -7.68 -12.67
CA VAL A 106 -7.19 -7.90 -13.23
C VAL A 106 -7.25 -8.55 -14.62
N HIS A 107 -8.24 -9.42 -14.86
CA HIS A 107 -8.41 -10.14 -16.14
C HIS A 107 -9.25 -9.40 -17.19
N VAL A 108 -10.12 -8.46 -16.79
CA VAL A 108 -11.01 -7.71 -17.70
C VAL A 108 -10.43 -6.35 -18.13
N LEU A 109 -9.48 -5.80 -17.37
CA LEU A 109 -8.80 -4.55 -17.71
C LEU A 109 -7.38 -4.73 -18.28
N ASN A 110 -6.97 -5.98 -18.55
CA ASN A 110 -5.82 -6.34 -19.40
C ASN A 110 -6.31 -7.07 -20.65
#